data_AF-M2WZ75-F1
#
_entry.id   AF-M2WZ75-F1
#
_cell.length_a   1.000
_cell.length_b   1.000
_cell.length_c   1.000
_cell.angle_alpha   90.00
_cell.angle_beta   90.00
_cell.angle_gamma   90.00
#
_symmetry.space_group_name_H-M   'P 1'
#
loop_
_entity.id
_entity.type
_entity.pdbx_description
1 polymer ?
#
loop_
_entity_poly.entity_id
_entity_poly.type
_entity_poly.pdbx_seq_one_letter_code
_entity_poly.pdbx_strand_id
1 'polypeptide(L)'
;MVMMMILGWSFYSPNKLPLRSGCLSCHKKNKINKITMLQKTSHIAVVGGGLAGLSAAIHLIDKGYQVSIYESRKVLGGKVASWVDKNGNHIEMGLHVFFGCYYELFGLMSKLGMLDNLLLKEHVHQYVNKGGKISGLDFRWGSIGAPWNGIKAFLTTQQLDIVEKLRNAWVLATSPVVRGWIDYDGAMREIRALDKYSFAQWFLSHGGSTHSLERLWNPIAYALGFIDCHQISARCMLTIFLLFATRSEASVLRMLKGSPAEYLTHPMAAYLQQRNAEIFLRKKVRRLIYQTVQDKLQVIGMEIAKEARGNAPGKIIHADGVN
;
A
#
# COMPACT_ATOMS: atom_id res chain seq x y z
N MET A 1 3.38 5.09 14.53
CA MET A 1 2.24 4.56 13.75
C MET A 1 2.63 4.74 12.29
N VAL A 2 2.71 3.71 11.44
CA VAL A 2 3.38 3.78 10.11
C VAL A 2 2.33 3.65 9.01
N MET A 3 2.28 4.60 8.07
CA MET A 3 1.40 4.52 6.90
C MET A 3 1.94 3.36 6.07
N MET A 4 1.11 2.36 5.86
CA MET A 4 1.55 1.12 5.23
C MET A 4 1.58 1.33 3.72
N MET A 5 2.68 1.90 3.21
CA MET A 5 3.05 1.67 1.82
C MET A 5 3.44 0.21 1.69
N ILE A 6 2.55 -0.59 1.10
CA ILE A 6 2.87 -1.94 0.65
C ILE A 6 3.77 -1.76 -0.57
N LEU A 7 5.07 -1.57 -0.34
CA LEU A 7 6.08 -1.71 -1.39
C LEU A 7 6.20 -3.20 -1.68
N GLY A 8 5.42 -3.65 -2.66
CA GLY A 8 5.47 -5.02 -3.16
C GLY A 8 6.88 -5.38 -3.60
N TRP A 9 7.33 -6.58 -3.21
CA TRP A 9 8.48 -7.22 -3.81
C TRP A 9 8.20 -7.41 -5.30
N SER A 10 9.03 -6.79 -6.15
CA SER A 10 8.88 -6.81 -7.60
C SER A 10 9.22 -8.21 -8.15
N PHE A 11 8.19 -8.94 -8.54
CA PHE A 11 8.25 -9.87 -9.68
C PHE A 11 7.27 -9.34 -10.74
N TYR A 12 7.55 -8.16 -11.30
CA TYR A 12 6.75 -7.61 -12.39
C TYR A 12 7.51 -7.73 -13.72
N SER A 13 6.88 -8.39 -14.70
CA SER A 13 7.30 -8.43 -16.10
C SER A 13 6.49 -7.41 -16.91
N PRO A 14 7.08 -6.61 -17.81
CA PRO A 14 6.52 -5.31 -18.23
C PRO A 14 5.30 -5.35 -19.17
N ASN A 15 4.78 -6.51 -19.52
CA ASN A 15 3.82 -6.63 -20.62
C ASN A 15 2.48 -7.23 -20.17
N LYS A 16 1.54 -6.33 -19.84
CA LYS A 16 0.17 -6.27 -20.39
C LYS A 16 -0.75 -5.56 -19.40
N LEU A 17 -1.30 -4.42 -19.83
CA LEU A 17 -2.69 -4.02 -19.61
C LEU A 17 -2.96 -2.78 -20.48
N PRO A 18 -3.55 -2.90 -21.68
CA PRO A 18 -4.18 -1.76 -22.31
C PRO A 18 -5.61 -1.65 -21.75
N LEU A 19 -5.87 -0.55 -21.02
CA LEU A 19 -7.25 -0.07 -20.82
C LEU A 19 -7.73 0.46 -22.19
N ARG A 20 -8.46 -0.37 -22.96
CA ARG A 20 -9.18 0.10 -24.15
C ARG A 20 -10.65 0.37 -23.81
N SER A 21 -11.05 1.60 -24.08
CA SER A 21 -12.43 2.06 -24.14
C SER A 21 -13.13 1.52 -25.39
N GLY A 22 -14.42 1.16 -25.25
CA GLY A 22 -15.36 0.98 -26.36
C GLY A 22 -15.82 -0.46 -26.62
N CYS A 23 -17.02 -0.81 -26.16
CA CYS A 23 -18.21 -1.09 -26.98
C CYS A 23 -19.23 -1.90 -26.16
N LEU A 24 -20.42 -1.32 -25.96
CA LEU A 24 -21.59 -2.01 -25.43
C LEU A 24 -22.17 -2.94 -26.51
N SER A 25 -22.40 -4.20 -26.13
CA SER A 25 -23.40 -5.14 -26.66
C SER A 25 -22.79 -6.50 -27.00
N CYS A 26 -22.81 -7.41 -26.02
CA CYS A 26 -23.07 -8.82 -26.29
C CYS A 26 -23.59 -9.49 -25.00
N HIS A 27 -24.92 -9.49 -24.83
CA HIS A 27 -25.58 -10.36 -23.86
C HIS A 27 -25.52 -11.81 -24.38
N LYS A 28 -24.48 -12.55 -24.02
CA LYS A 28 -24.49 -14.02 -24.04
C LYS A 28 -24.44 -14.53 -22.60
N LYS A 29 -25.55 -15.14 -22.18
CA LYS A 29 -25.68 -15.90 -20.94
C LYS A 29 -24.63 -17.02 -20.93
N ASN A 30 -23.50 -16.80 -20.26
CA ASN A 30 -22.54 -17.85 -20.01
C ASN A 30 -22.99 -18.66 -18.79
N LYS A 31 -23.37 -19.91 -19.05
CA LYS A 31 -23.45 -20.98 -18.03
C LYS A 31 -22.13 -20.97 -17.26
N ILE A 32 -22.20 -20.76 -15.96
CA ILE A 32 -21.06 -20.91 -15.05
C ILE A 32 -20.75 -22.40 -14.99
N ASN A 33 -19.86 -22.86 -15.86
CA ASN A 33 -19.24 -24.17 -15.68
C ASN A 33 -18.41 -24.09 -14.40
N LYS A 34 -18.85 -24.84 -13.39
CA LYS A 34 -18.19 -25.01 -12.11
C LYS A 34 -16.84 -25.69 -12.38
N ILE A 35 -15.79 -24.91 -12.63
CA ILE A 35 -14.42 -25.42 -12.63
C ILE A 35 -14.13 -25.81 -11.19
N THR A 36 -14.33 -27.09 -10.88
CA THR A 36 -13.93 -27.66 -9.60
C THR A 36 -12.41 -27.64 -9.58
N MET A 37 -11.83 -26.61 -8.99
CA MET A 37 -10.40 -26.55 -8.72
C MET A 37 -10.06 -27.78 -7.86
N LEU A 38 -9.13 -28.62 -8.32
CA LEU A 38 -8.61 -29.74 -7.54
C LEU A 38 -8.03 -29.16 -6.24
N GLN A 39 -8.69 -29.45 -5.13
CA GLN A 39 -8.29 -28.95 -3.82
C GLN A 39 -6.98 -29.63 -3.42
N LYS A 40 -5.93 -28.84 -3.17
CA LYS A 40 -4.65 -29.35 -2.69
C LYS A 40 -4.82 -29.85 -1.25
N THR A 41 -4.13 -30.93 -0.92
CA THR A 41 -4.19 -31.56 0.40
C THR A 41 -3.49 -30.76 1.49
N SER A 42 -2.67 -29.76 1.14
CA SER A 42 -1.95 -28.94 2.10
C SER A 42 -2.80 -27.78 2.62
N HIS A 43 -2.97 -27.73 3.94
CA HIS A 43 -3.58 -26.62 4.67
C HIS A 43 -2.52 -25.58 5.03
N ILE A 44 -2.78 -24.31 4.73
CA ILE A 44 -1.91 -23.18 5.05
C ILE A 44 -2.56 -22.29 6.11
N ALA A 45 -1.87 -22.13 7.23
CA ALA A 45 -2.22 -21.15 8.26
C ALA A 45 -1.57 -19.79 7.97
N VAL A 46 -2.37 -18.74 7.92
CA VAL A 46 -1.95 -17.34 7.79
C VAL A 46 -2.11 -16.64 9.14
N VAL A 47 -1.01 -16.14 9.69
CA VAL A 47 -1.01 -15.44 10.98
C VAL A 47 -1.12 -13.93 10.74
N GLY A 48 -2.27 -13.36 11.09
CA GLY A 48 -2.60 -11.93 10.95
C GLY A 48 -3.61 -11.64 9.85
N GLY A 49 -4.71 -10.96 10.20
CA GLY A 49 -5.80 -10.55 9.31
C GLY A 49 -5.65 -9.13 8.75
N GLY A 50 -4.42 -8.63 8.59
CA GLY A 50 -4.15 -7.36 7.90
C GLY A 50 -4.19 -7.50 6.38
N LEU A 51 -4.03 -6.39 5.63
CA LEU A 51 -4.03 -6.42 4.15
C LEU A 51 -3.05 -7.43 3.55
N ALA A 52 -1.85 -7.55 4.13
CA ALA A 52 -0.86 -8.54 3.68
C ALA A 52 -1.36 -9.98 3.84
N GLY A 53 -1.90 -10.32 5.02
CA GLY A 53 -2.42 -11.66 5.31
C GLY A 53 -3.66 -11.99 4.48
N LEU A 54 -4.61 -11.05 4.35
CA LEU A 54 -5.80 -11.22 3.51
C LEU A 54 -5.43 -11.38 2.03
N SER A 55 -4.50 -10.57 1.51
CA SER A 55 -4.01 -10.69 0.13
C SER A 55 -3.30 -12.05 -0.09
N ALA A 56 -2.43 -12.46 0.83
CA ALA A 56 -1.76 -13.76 0.76
C ALA A 56 -2.77 -14.92 0.76
N ALA A 57 -3.75 -14.88 1.66
CA ALA A 57 -4.81 -15.88 1.74
C ALA A 57 -5.61 -15.98 0.43
N ILE A 58 -5.93 -14.84 -0.20
CA ILE A 58 -6.63 -14.80 -1.49
C ILE A 58 -5.78 -15.51 -2.56
N HIS A 59 -4.50 -15.16 -2.68
CA HIS A 59 -3.61 -15.81 -3.65
C HIS A 59 -3.44 -17.32 -3.40
N LEU A 60 -3.45 -17.75 -2.14
CA LEU A 60 -3.33 -19.16 -1.77
C LEU A 60 -4.62 -19.94 -2.10
N ILE A 61 -5.78 -19.40 -1.74
CA ILE A 61 -7.05 -20.09 -1.98
C ILE A 61 -7.34 -20.20 -3.48
N ASP A 62 -6.95 -19.20 -4.27
CA ASP A 62 -7.07 -19.24 -5.73
C ASP A 62 -6.18 -20.28 -6.39
N LYS A 63 -5.10 -20.68 -5.71
CA LYS A 63 -4.22 -21.79 -6.12
C LYS A 63 -4.73 -23.15 -5.63
N GLY A 64 -5.91 -23.21 -5.02
CA GLY A 64 -6.57 -24.43 -4.55
C GLY A 64 -6.11 -24.93 -3.18
N TYR A 65 -5.35 -24.14 -2.41
CA TYR A 65 -4.98 -24.51 -1.04
C TYR A 65 -6.14 -24.33 -0.07
N GLN A 66 -6.18 -25.17 0.97
CA GLN A 66 -6.99 -24.89 2.16
C GLN A 66 -6.31 -23.79 2.98
N VAL A 67 -7.06 -22.80 3.44
CA VAL A 67 -6.49 -21.63 4.13
C VAL A 67 -7.27 -21.33 5.41
N SER A 68 -6.54 -21.18 6.52
CA SER A 68 -7.06 -20.61 7.76
C SER A 68 -6.31 -19.32 8.13
N ILE A 69 -7.02 -18.31 8.62
CA ILE A 69 -6.47 -17.02 9.02
C ILE A 69 -6.67 -16.85 10.53
N TYR A 70 -5.60 -16.51 11.25
CA TYR A 70 -5.65 -16.27 12.70
C TYR A 70 -5.35 -14.79 12.98
N GLU A 71 -6.38 -14.03 13.34
CA GLU A 71 -6.28 -12.62 13.71
C GLU A 71 -6.40 -12.45 15.23
N SER A 72 -5.45 -11.71 15.80
CA SER A 72 -5.37 -11.43 17.23
C SER A 72 -6.55 -10.60 17.75
N ARG A 73 -7.06 -9.66 16.97
CA ARG A 73 -8.12 -8.72 17.36
C ARG A 73 -9.50 -9.24 16.95
N LYS A 74 -10.52 -8.50 17.37
CA LYS A 74 -11.93 -8.72 16.99
C LYS A 74 -12.30 -8.16 15.60
N VAL A 75 -11.36 -7.53 14.90
CA VAL A 75 -11.55 -6.88 13.61
C VAL A 75 -10.38 -7.20 12.68
N LEU A 76 -10.68 -7.29 11.38
CA LEU A 76 -9.69 -7.43 10.31
C LEU A 76 -9.08 -6.07 9.94
N GLY A 77 -8.06 -6.10 9.09
CA GLY A 77 -7.47 -4.91 8.46
C GLY A 77 -6.12 -4.48 9.05
N GLY A 78 -5.70 -4.97 10.21
CA GLY A 78 -4.40 -4.57 10.77
C GLY A 78 -4.34 -3.04 10.98
N LYS A 79 -3.39 -2.37 10.32
CA LYS A 79 -3.26 -0.90 10.34
C LYS A 79 -4.40 -0.17 9.61
N VAL A 80 -5.11 -0.85 8.70
CA VAL A 80 -6.29 -0.29 8.02
C VAL A 80 -7.61 -0.68 8.71
N ALA A 81 -7.55 -1.22 9.93
CA ALA A 81 -8.77 -1.64 10.63
C ALA A 81 -9.68 -0.44 10.93
N SER A 82 -10.99 -0.69 10.84
CA SER A 82 -12.03 0.23 11.31
C SER A 82 -13.14 -0.55 12.00
N TRP A 83 -13.92 0.14 12.83
CA TRP A 83 -15.05 -0.44 13.57
C TRP A 83 -16.13 0.61 13.83
N VAL A 84 -17.35 0.16 14.09
CA VAL A 84 -18.45 1.04 14.50
C VAL A 84 -18.45 1.14 16.03
N ASP A 85 -18.52 2.35 16.56
CA ASP A 85 -18.66 2.59 18.00
C ASP A 85 -20.10 2.36 18.48
N LYS A 86 -20.36 2.53 19.79
CA LYS A 86 -21.69 2.34 20.38
C LYS A 86 -22.76 3.32 19.87
N ASN A 87 -22.35 4.43 19.25
CA ASN A 87 -23.22 5.48 18.76
C ASN A 87 -23.44 5.37 17.24
N GLY A 88 -22.90 4.33 16.58
CA GLY A 88 -22.99 4.18 15.13
C GLY A 88 -21.92 4.91 14.34
N ASN A 89 -20.91 5.52 14.99
CA ASN A 89 -19.82 6.20 14.28
C ASN A 89 -18.79 5.20 13.78
N HIS A 90 -18.34 5.37 12.54
CA HIS A 90 -17.21 4.61 12.01
C HIS A 90 -15.90 5.23 12.52
N ILE A 91 -15.11 4.43 13.24
CA ILE A 91 -13.79 4.78 13.75
C ILE A 91 -12.74 4.04 12.93
N GLU A 92 -11.77 4.77 12.40
CA GLU A 92 -10.66 4.23 11.63
C GLU A 92 -9.34 4.35 12.41
N MET A 93 -8.45 3.37 12.25
CA MET A 93 -7.11 3.42 12.84
C MET A 93 -6.25 4.58 12.33
N GLY A 94 -6.54 5.08 11.13
CA GLY A 94 -5.81 6.19 10.52
C GLY A 94 -6.45 6.59 9.20
N LEU A 95 -6.09 7.77 8.70
CA LEU A 95 -6.52 8.24 7.38
C LEU A 95 -5.72 7.51 6.29
N HIS A 96 -6.42 6.87 5.36
CA HIS A 96 -5.79 6.10 4.28
C HIS A 96 -6.03 6.75 2.93
N VAL A 97 -4.95 6.97 2.19
CA VAL A 97 -4.96 7.54 0.83
C VAL A 97 -4.50 6.49 -0.18
N PHE A 98 -5.21 6.41 -1.31
CA PHE A 98 -4.93 5.45 -2.38
C PHE A 98 -4.34 6.19 -3.58
N PHE A 99 -3.05 5.98 -3.83
CA PHE A 99 -2.34 6.58 -4.96
C PHE A 99 -2.59 5.81 -6.26
N GLY A 100 -2.55 6.48 -7.40
CA GLY A 100 -2.74 5.85 -8.71
C GLY A 100 -1.68 4.80 -9.06
N CYS A 101 -0.50 4.85 -8.44
CA CYS A 101 0.57 3.87 -8.64
C CYS A 101 0.40 2.57 -7.84
N TYR A 102 -0.70 2.37 -7.10
CA TYR A 102 -0.95 1.16 -6.31
C TYR A 102 -1.50 0.02 -7.18
N TYR A 103 -0.80 -0.33 -8.26
CA TYR A 103 -1.27 -1.27 -9.29
C TYR A 103 -1.64 -2.65 -8.73
N GLU A 104 -0.84 -3.20 -7.79
CA GLU A 104 -1.13 -4.50 -7.17
C GLU A 104 -2.41 -4.48 -6.33
N LEU A 105 -2.60 -3.41 -5.54
CA LEU A 105 -3.81 -3.24 -4.74
C LEU A 105 -5.03 -3.01 -5.64
N PHE A 106 -4.90 -2.20 -6.70
CA PHE A 106 -5.99 -1.96 -7.64
C PHE A 106 -6.31 -3.20 -8.47
N GLY A 107 -5.33 -4.03 -8.83
CA GLY A 107 -5.55 -5.33 -9.44
C GLY A 107 -6.36 -6.27 -8.54
N LEU A 108 -6.00 -6.33 -7.25
CA LEU A 108 -6.75 -7.08 -6.24
C LEU A 108 -8.17 -6.52 -6.05
N MET A 109 -8.32 -5.20 -5.95
CA MET A 109 -9.63 -4.55 -5.82
C MET A 109 -10.49 -4.78 -7.06
N SER A 110 -9.92 -4.73 -8.26
CA SER A 110 -10.60 -5.02 -9.53
C SER A 110 -11.13 -6.44 -9.56
N LYS A 111 -10.27 -7.41 -9.23
CA LYS A 111 -10.65 -8.84 -9.14
C LYS A 111 -11.83 -9.09 -8.21
N LEU A 112 -11.92 -8.32 -7.13
CA LEU A 112 -12.95 -8.45 -6.11
C LEU A 112 -14.16 -7.52 -6.33
N GLY A 113 -14.22 -6.80 -7.47
CA GLY A 113 -15.33 -5.89 -7.78
C GLY A 113 -15.39 -4.65 -6.88
N MET A 114 -14.25 -4.20 -6.34
CA MET A 114 -14.14 -3.10 -5.38
C MET A 114 -13.61 -1.79 -5.97
N LEU A 115 -13.29 -1.71 -7.27
CA LEU A 115 -12.74 -0.48 -7.84
C LEU A 115 -13.67 0.73 -7.67
N ASP A 116 -14.98 0.53 -7.77
CA ASP A 116 -16.00 1.57 -7.58
C ASP A 116 -16.17 1.99 -6.11
N ASN A 117 -15.40 1.41 -5.18
CA ASN A 117 -15.31 1.88 -3.80
C ASN A 117 -14.32 3.04 -3.66
N LEU A 118 -13.51 3.32 -4.69
CA LEU A 118 -12.51 4.39 -4.68
C LEU A 118 -13.07 5.67 -5.29
N LEU A 119 -13.22 6.70 -4.44
CA LEU A 119 -13.62 8.05 -4.83
C LEU A 119 -12.41 8.83 -5.33
N LEU A 120 -12.38 9.10 -6.63
CA LEU A 120 -11.36 9.92 -7.27
C LEU A 120 -11.39 11.36 -6.74
N LYS A 121 -10.20 11.91 -6.46
CA LYS A 121 -10.02 13.33 -6.14
C LYS A 121 -9.35 14.05 -7.29
N GLU A 122 -9.49 15.36 -7.32
CA GLU A 122 -8.75 16.20 -8.26
C GLU A 122 -7.25 15.97 -8.10
N HIS A 123 -6.49 16.12 -9.19
CA HIS A 123 -5.05 15.96 -9.18
C HIS A 123 -4.33 17.21 -8.63
N VAL A 124 -4.65 17.55 -7.39
CA VAL A 124 -4.13 18.72 -6.67
C VAL A 124 -3.68 18.28 -5.28
N HIS A 125 -2.48 18.67 -4.87
CA HIS A 125 -2.00 18.45 -3.50
C HIS A 125 -2.02 19.78 -2.75
N GLN A 126 -2.96 19.91 -1.81
CA GLN A 126 -3.25 21.16 -1.10
C GLN A 126 -2.47 21.25 0.22
N TYR A 127 -2.05 22.47 0.54
CA TYR A 127 -1.35 22.85 1.76
C TYR A 127 -2.14 23.96 2.44
N VAL A 128 -2.34 23.83 3.75
CA VAL A 128 -2.94 24.89 4.57
C VAL A 128 -1.81 25.63 5.27
N ASN A 129 -1.65 26.91 4.95
CA ASN A 129 -0.61 27.76 5.52
C ASN A 129 -1.15 28.60 6.70
N LYS A 130 -0.23 29.28 7.40
CA LYS A 130 -0.57 30.20 8.48
C LYS A 130 -1.64 31.21 8.03
N GLY A 131 -2.62 31.46 8.88
CA GLY A 131 -3.77 32.31 8.56
C GLY A 131 -4.81 31.66 7.64
N GLY A 132 -4.78 30.33 7.46
CA GLY A 132 -5.77 29.59 6.67
C GLY A 132 -5.59 29.70 5.15
N LYS A 133 -4.48 30.28 4.67
CA LYS A 133 -4.21 30.44 3.24
C LYS A 133 -3.94 29.08 2.58
N ILE A 134 -4.77 28.72 1.60
CA ILE A 134 -4.61 27.46 0.86
C ILE A 134 -3.68 27.71 -0.35
N SER A 135 -2.64 26.88 -0.46
CA SER A 135 -1.76 26.79 -1.63
C SER A 135 -1.65 25.32 -2.06
N GLY A 136 -0.94 25.03 -3.15
CA GLY A 136 -0.71 23.64 -3.50
C GLY A 136 0.15 23.41 -4.73
N LEU A 137 0.24 22.13 -5.08
CA LEU A 137 0.78 21.63 -6.34
C LEU A 137 -0.42 21.21 -7.20
N ASP A 138 -0.68 21.94 -8.28
CA ASP A 138 -1.75 21.64 -9.23
C ASP A 138 -1.18 20.90 -10.45
N PHE A 139 -1.43 19.60 -10.51
CA PHE A 139 -0.97 18.71 -11.57
C PHE A 139 -1.98 18.59 -12.72
N ARG A 140 -3.11 19.30 -12.69
CA ARG A 140 -4.09 19.26 -13.78
C ARG A 140 -3.53 20.02 -14.98
N TRP A 141 -3.35 19.35 -16.12
CA TRP A 141 -2.95 20.00 -17.37
C TRP A 141 -3.60 19.33 -18.60
N GLY A 142 -4.93 19.25 -18.60
CA GLY A 142 -5.66 18.63 -19.71
C GLY A 142 -5.17 17.20 -19.96
N SER A 143 -4.76 16.91 -21.20
CA SER A 143 -4.19 15.61 -21.60
C SER A 143 -2.67 15.48 -21.40
N ILE A 144 -1.99 16.54 -20.93
CA ILE A 144 -0.54 16.53 -20.74
C ILE A 144 -0.20 15.83 -19.42
N GLY A 145 0.53 14.71 -19.53
CA GLY A 145 0.91 13.85 -18.41
C GLY A 145 2.28 14.15 -17.79
N ALA A 146 2.81 13.17 -17.06
CA ALA A 146 4.17 13.20 -16.53
C ALA A 146 5.23 13.23 -17.65
N PRO A 147 6.35 13.97 -17.47
CA PRO A 147 6.71 14.76 -16.27
C PRO A 147 6.17 16.20 -16.29
N TRP A 148 5.57 16.64 -17.39
CA TRP A 148 5.21 18.05 -17.64
C TRP A 148 4.17 18.60 -16.66
N ASN A 149 3.19 17.78 -16.27
CA ASN A 149 2.23 18.15 -15.22
C ASN A 149 2.90 18.42 -13.86
N GLY A 150 3.95 17.67 -13.52
CA GLY A 150 4.75 17.88 -12.32
C GLY A 150 5.57 19.17 -12.40
N ILE A 151 6.22 19.40 -13.55
CA ILE A 151 6.98 20.65 -13.79
C ILE A 151 6.07 21.87 -13.65
N LYS A 152 4.85 21.82 -14.23
CA LYS A 152 3.82 22.86 -14.03
C LYS A 152 3.57 23.12 -12.56
N ALA A 153 3.24 22.06 -11.82
CA ALA A 153 2.81 22.16 -10.45
C ALA A 153 3.89 22.82 -9.60
N PHE A 154 5.16 22.46 -9.81
CA PHE A 154 6.31 23.07 -9.15
C PHE A 154 6.55 24.52 -9.55
N LEU A 155 6.39 24.89 -10.82
CA LEU A 155 6.58 26.27 -11.27
C LEU A 155 5.47 27.19 -10.74
N THR A 156 4.22 26.71 -10.71
CA THR A 156 3.05 27.50 -10.32
C THR A 156 2.77 27.51 -8.82
N THR A 157 3.43 26.66 -8.03
CA THR A 157 3.15 26.59 -6.58
C THR A 157 3.50 27.90 -5.87
N GLN A 158 2.69 28.26 -4.88
CA GLN A 158 2.97 29.39 -3.97
C GLN A 158 3.63 28.91 -2.67
N GLN A 159 4.00 27.63 -2.59
CA GLN A 159 4.58 27.04 -1.38
C GLN A 159 6.05 27.45 -1.16
N LEU A 160 6.75 27.75 -2.25
CA LEU A 160 8.18 28.04 -2.30
C LEU A 160 8.43 29.36 -3.02
N ASP A 161 9.44 30.10 -2.56
CA ASP A 161 9.89 31.31 -3.24
C ASP A 161 10.70 30.98 -4.50
N ILE A 162 10.96 31.96 -5.36
CA ILE A 162 11.61 31.77 -6.67
C ILE A 162 13.00 31.13 -6.51
N VAL A 163 13.81 31.61 -5.56
CA VAL A 163 15.15 31.07 -5.28
C VAL A 163 15.08 29.60 -4.89
N GLU A 164 14.05 29.22 -4.14
CA GLU A 164 13.87 27.85 -3.66
C GLU A 164 13.38 26.94 -4.75
N LYS A 165 12.48 27.42 -5.63
CA LYS A 165 12.07 26.68 -6.83
C LYS A 165 13.29 26.34 -7.68
N LEU A 166 14.20 27.28 -7.89
CA LEU A 166 15.44 27.03 -8.65
C LEU A 166 16.34 25.99 -7.97
N ARG A 167 16.53 26.08 -6.65
CA ARG A 167 17.30 25.07 -5.89
C ARG A 167 16.66 23.69 -5.96
N ASN A 168 15.34 23.59 -5.80
CA ASN A 168 14.62 22.32 -5.92
C ASN A 168 14.73 21.76 -7.33
N ALA A 169 14.57 22.59 -8.36
CA ALA A 169 14.73 22.17 -9.75
C ALA A 169 16.14 21.63 -10.00
N TRP A 170 17.17 22.27 -9.45
CA TRP A 170 18.55 21.79 -9.54
C TRP A 170 18.75 20.43 -8.85
N VAL A 171 18.29 20.28 -7.61
CA VAL A 171 18.40 19.00 -6.88
C VAL A 171 17.66 17.89 -7.60
N LEU A 172 16.44 18.16 -8.10
CA LEU A 172 15.66 17.16 -8.83
C LEU A 172 16.31 16.83 -10.18
N ALA A 173 16.81 17.82 -10.91
CA ALA A 173 17.50 17.62 -12.19
C ALA A 173 18.77 16.78 -12.07
N THR A 174 19.49 16.91 -10.94
CA THR A 174 20.70 16.14 -10.63
C THR A 174 20.42 14.83 -9.91
N SER A 175 19.15 14.55 -9.56
CA SER A 175 18.78 13.34 -8.84
C SER A 175 18.69 12.11 -9.75
N PRO A 176 18.79 10.89 -9.18
CA PRO A 176 18.53 9.64 -9.90
C PRO A 176 17.13 9.55 -10.54
N VAL A 177 16.19 10.41 -10.13
CA VAL A 177 14.81 10.42 -10.67
C VAL A 177 14.80 10.73 -12.17
N VAL A 178 15.68 11.62 -12.64
CA VAL A 178 15.75 11.98 -14.08
C VAL A 178 16.25 10.81 -14.91
N ARG A 179 17.22 10.05 -14.40
CA ARG A 179 17.68 8.80 -15.05
C ARG A 179 16.51 7.83 -15.27
N GLY A 180 15.53 7.85 -14.38
CA GLY A 180 14.35 7.00 -14.42
C GLY A 180 13.49 7.13 -15.68
N TRP A 181 13.63 8.22 -16.45
CA TRP A 181 12.96 8.39 -17.73
C TRP A 181 13.54 7.52 -18.85
N ILE A 182 14.80 7.13 -18.74
CA ILE A 182 15.53 6.32 -19.74
C ILE A 182 15.81 4.93 -19.19
N ASP A 183 16.25 4.84 -17.93
CA ASP A 183 16.67 3.62 -17.26
C ASP A 183 16.10 3.56 -15.84
N TYR A 184 14.87 3.08 -15.74
CA TYR A 184 14.14 2.96 -14.48
C TYR A 184 14.87 2.05 -13.47
N ASP A 185 15.41 0.91 -13.92
CA ASP A 185 16.09 -0.04 -13.05
C ASP A 185 17.44 0.48 -12.57
N GLY A 186 18.18 1.21 -13.42
CA GLY A 186 19.36 1.96 -13.03
C GLY A 186 19.07 3.02 -11.98
N ALA A 187 18.04 3.85 -12.21
CA ALA A 187 17.59 4.84 -11.23
C ALA A 187 17.21 4.19 -9.89
N MET A 188 16.47 3.08 -9.91
CA MET A 188 16.11 2.34 -8.70
C MET A 188 17.33 1.75 -7.99
N ARG A 189 18.37 1.29 -8.69
CA ARG A 189 19.62 0.82 -8.07
C ARG A 189 20.33 1.95 -7.31
N GLU A 190 20.44 3.13 -7.92
CA GLU A 190 21.01 4.31 -7.27
C GLU A 190 20.19 4.75 -6.06
N ILE A 191 18.86 4.84 -6.22
CA ILE A 191 17.95 5.21 -5.12
C ILE A 191 18.06 4.22 -3.94
N ARG A 192 18.20 2.91 -4.21
CA ARG A 192 18.40 1.90 -3.17
C ARG A 192 19.71 2.08 -2.40
N ALA A 193 20.77 2.55 -3.05
CA ALA A 193 22.05 2.82 -2.41
C ALA A 193 22.01 4.02 -1.45
N LEU A 194 20.98 4.87 -1.54
CA LEU A 194 20.78 6.04 -0.68
C LEU A 194 20.04 5.73 0.63
N ASP A 195 19.72 4.47 0.92
CA ASP A 195 18.93 4.09 2.11
C ASP A 195 19.60 4.40 3.46
N LYS A 196 20.92 4.58 3.43
CA LYS A 196 21.75 4.94 4.60
C LYS A 196 21.72 6.43 4.94
N TYR A 197 21.15 7.27 4.09
CA TYR A 197 21.06 8.72 4.31
C TYR A 197 19.62 9.11 4.62
N SER A 198 19.43 10.10 5.49
CA SER A 198 18.15 10.77 5.57
C SER A 198 17.91 11.62 4.33
N PHE A 199 16.65 11.89 4.02
CA PHE A 199 16.29 12.74 2.88
C PHE A 199 16.88 14.15 3.04
N ALA A 200 16.90 14.71 4.25
CA ALA A 200 17.53 16.01 4.52
C ALA A 200 19.02 16.01 4.21
N GLN A 201 19.77 14.99 4.66
CA GLN A 201 21.21 14.88 4.38
C GLN A 201 21.48 14.85 2.86
N TRP A 202 20.76 13.99 2.14
CA TRP A 202 20.87 13.91 0.70
C TRP A 202 20.46 15.23 0.01
N PHE A 203 19.31 15.79 0.35
CA PHE A 203 18.78 16.99 -0.29
C PHE A 203 19.67 18.22 -0.09
N LEU A 204 20.15 18.46 1.13
CA LEU A 204 21.02 19.60 1.45
C LEU A 204 22.40 19.47 0.79
N SER A 205 22.97 18.26 0.72
CA SER A 205 24.26 18.03 0.04
C SER A 205 24.21 18.27 -1.46
N HIS A 206 23.02 18.32 -2.08
CA HIS A 206 22.82 18.62 -3.49
C HIS A 206 22.41 20.08 -3.75
N GLY A 207 22.49 20.96 -2.73
CA GLY A 207 22.17 22.39 -2.86
C GLY A 207 20.72 22.75 -2.51
N GLY A 208 19.97 21.81 -1.92
CA GLY A 208 18.65 22.08 -1.34
C GLY A 208 18.72 23.05 -0.14
N SER A 209 17.59 23.65 0.24
CA SER A 209 17.48 24.55 1.40
C SER A 209 16.69 23.93 2.55
N THR A 210 17.04 24.29 3.78
CA THR A 210 16.27 23.93 4.99
C THR A 210 14.84 24.47 4.93
N HIS A 211 14.64 25.70 4.45
CA HIS A 211 13.30 26.26 4.30
C HIS A 211 12.45 25.44 3.31
N SER A 212 13.02 24.93 2.22
CA SER A 212 12.31 24.00 1.34
C SER A 212 11.97 22.68 2.05
N LEU A 213 12.85 22.17 2.91
CA LEU A 213 12.52 20.99 3.73
C LEU A 213 11.32 21.28 4.61
N GLU A 214 11.31 22.40 5.33
CA GLU A 214 10.22 22.78 6.23
C GLU A 214 8.90 23.01 5.50
N ARG A 215 8.92 23.73 4.37
CA ARG A 215 7.72 24.19 3.67
C ARG A 215 7.11 23.13 2.75
N LEU A 216 7.94 22.31 2.10
CA LEU A 216 7.49 21.36 1.09
C LEU A 216 7.71 19.91 1.53
N TRP A 217 8.94 19.55 1.87
CA TRP A 217 9.32 18.14 1.99
C TRP A 217 8.90 17.49 3.31
N ASN A 218 8.93 18.22 4.44
CA ASN A 218 8.50 17.73 5.74
C ASN A 218 7.01 17.37 5.75
N PRO A 219 6.08 18.20 5.25
CA PRO A 219 4.68 17.79 5.08
C PRO A 219 4.51 16.47 4.32
N ILE A 220 5.28 16.27 3.25
CA ILE A 220 5.25 15.02 2.46
C ILE A 220 5.84 13.86 3.26
N ALA A 221 6.96 14.06 3.94
CA ALA A 221 7.59 13.05 4.80
C ALA A 221 6.67 12.62 5.95
N TYR A 222 5.96 13.57 6.58
CA TYR A 222 4.97 13.28 7.60
C TYR A 222 3.79 12.48 7.05
N ALA A 223 3.30 12.83 5.85
CA ALA A 223 2.25 12.06 5.21
C ALA A 223 2.70 10.61 4.97
N LEU A 224 3.94 10.40 4.53
CA LEU A 224 4.47 9.08 4.15
C LEU A 224 4.90 8.20 5.33
N GLY A 225 5.69 8.76 6.24
CA GLY A 225 6.37 8.02 7.30
C GLY A 225 6.01 8.47 8.72
N PHE A 226 5.22 9.54 8.87
CA PHE A 226 4.94 10.20 10.15
C PHE A 226 6.21 10.69 10.88
N ILE A 227 7.27 10.96 10.12
CA ILE A 227 8.56 11.48 10.58
C ILE A 227 9.07 12.53 9.58
N ASP A 228 9.91 13.44 10.04
CA ASP A 228 10.45 14.53 9.22
C ASP A 228 11.55 14.08 8.24
N CYS A 229 12.04 15.02 7.42
CA CYS A 229 13.09 14.77 6.44
C CYS A 229 14.46 14.42 7.04
N HIS A 230 14.72 14.79 8.30
CA HIS A 230 15.98 14.43 8.98
C HIS A 230 15.99 12.97 9.42
N GLN A 231 14.82 12.36 9.56
CA GLN A 231 14.66 10.96 10.00
C GLN A 231 14.28 10.01 8.87
N ILE A 232 13.47 10.46 7.89
CA ILE A 232 13.04 9.59 6.79
C ILE A 232 14.20 9.28 5.84
N SER A 233 14.33 8.03 5.40
CA SER A 233 15.34 7.61 4.43
C SER A 233 15.16 8.32 3.07
N ALA A 234 16.27 8.74 2.47
CA ALA A 234 16.29 9.33 1.13
C ALA A 234 15.71 8.36 0.09
N ARG A 235 15.96 7.05 0.23
CA ARG A 235 15.40 6.00 -0.63
C ARG A 235 13.87 6.04 -0.62
N CYS A 236 13.25 6.17 0.56
CA CYS A 236 11.81 6.15 0.72
C CYS A 236 11.16 7.29 -0.09
N MET A 237 11.66 8.51 0.10
CA MET A 237 11.19 9.69 -0.63
C MET A 237 11.44 9.55 -2.13
N LEU A 238 12.68 9.30 -2.56
CA LEU A 238 13.05 9.29 -3.98
C LEU A 238 12.36 8.19 -4.78
N THR A 239 12.03 7.05 -4.18
CA THR A 239 11.26 5.99 -4.85
C THR A 239 9.88 6.50 -5.29
N ILE A 240 9.23 7.31 -4.46
CA ILE A 240 7.89 7.84 -4.73
C ILE A 240 7.97 8.93 -5.81
N PHE A 241 8.97 9.81 -5.73
CA PHE A 241 9.16 10.85 -6.75
C PHE A 241 9.57 10.27 -8.09
N LEU A 242 10.31 9.16 -8.12
CA LEU A 242 10.56 8.42 -9.35
C LEU A 242 9.24 7.93 -9.98
N LEU A 243 8.32 7.37 -9.18
CA LEU A 243 7.01 6.96 -9.68
C LEU A 243 6.20 8.16 -10.18
N PHE A 244 6.19 9.28 -9.46
CA PHE A 244 5.46 10.49 -9.85
C PHE A 244 6.04 11.14 -11.12
N ALA A 245 7.35 11.06 -11.32
CA ALA A 245 8.03 11.59 -12.49
C ALA A 245 7.86 10.72 -13.74
N THR A 246 7.51 9.45 -13.59
CA THR A 246 7.43 8.47 -14.70
C THR A 246 6.00 8.07 -15.07
N ARG A 247 5.01 8.33 -14.20
CA ARG A 247 3.61 7.91 -14.38
C ARG A 247 2.65 9.04 -14.03
N SER A 248 1.88 9.50 -15.02
CA SER A 248 0.96 10.65 -14.90
C SER A 248 -0.07 10.49 -13.79
N GLU A 249 -0.60 9.28 -13.63
CA GLU A 249 -1.63 8.94 -12.67
C GLU A 249 -1.09 8.68 -11.26
N ALA A 250 0.23 8.52 -11.08
CA ALA A 250 0.79 7.98 -9.86
C ALA A 250 0.48 8.82 -8.62
N SER A 251 0.52 10.15 -8.75
CA SER A 251 0.23 11.08 -7.64
C SER A 251 -1.26 11.44 -7.52
N VAL A 252 -2.14 10.84 -8.33
CA VAL A 252 -3.59 11.05 -8.22
C VAL A 252 -4.13 10.34 -6.98
N LEU A 253 -4.90 11.07 -6.18
CA LEU A 253 -5.42 10.58 -4.91
C LEU A 253 -6.84 10.02 -5.06
N ARG A 254 -7.11 8.93 -4.33
CA ARG A 254 -8.43 8.36 -4.12
C ARG A 254 -8.67 8.14 -2.64
N MET A 255 -9.93 8.30 -2.22
CA MET A 255 -10.42 7.92 -0.88
C MET A 255 -11.35 6.72 -1.00
N LEU A 256 -11.44 5.88 0.03
CA LEU A 256 -12.55 4.94 0.09
C LEU A 256 -13.87 5.70 0.31
N LYS A 257 -14.97 5.21 -0.26
CA LYS A 257 -16.30 5.81 -0.11
C LYS A 257 -16.92 5.68 1.29
N GLY A 258 -16.24 4.93 2.16
CA GLY A 258 -16.56 4.80 3.58
C GLY A 258 -15.49 3.96 4.27
N SER A 259 -15.83 3.36 5.40
CA SER A 259 -14.83 2.71 6.24
C SER A 259 -14.11 1.53 5.57
N PRO A 260 -12.79 1.34 5.81
CA PRO A 260 -12.04 0.19 5.30
C PRO A 260 -12.62 -1.18 5.66
N ALA A 261 -13.29 -1.30 6.81
CA ALA A 261 -14.01 -2.52 7.18
C ALA A 261 -15.01 -2.89 6.08
N GLU A 262 -15.92 -1.98 5.77
CA GLU A 262 -17.04 -2.19 4.84
C GLU A 262 -16.61 -2.28 3.38
N TYR A 263 -15.71 -1.39 2.95
CA TYR A 263 -15.40 -1.20 1.52
C TYR A 263 -14.10 -1.84 1.04
N LEU A 264 -13.36 -2.50 1.94
CA LEU A 264 -12.10 -3.17 1.59
C LEU A 264 -11.97 -4.54 2.24
N THR A 265 -11.98 -4.62 3.58
CA THR A 265 -11.64 -5.88 4.28
C THR A 265 -12.80 -6.86 4.36
N HIS A 266 -14.06 -6.42 4.48
CA HIS A 266 -15.23 -7.30 4.46
C HIS A 266 -15.42 -7.98 3.10
N PRO A 267 -15.33 -7.29 1.94
CA PRO A 267 -15.38 -7.96 0.66
C PRO A 267 -14.25 -8.98 0.46
N MET A 268 -13.03 -8.67 0.94
CA MET A 268 -11.92 -9.64 0.94
C MET A 268 -12.22 -10.87 1.80
N ALA A 269 -12.77 -10.67 3.01
CA ALA A 269 -13.17 -11.76 3.90
C ALA A 269 -14.31 -12.60 3.30
N ALA A 270 -15.31 -11.96 2.70
CA ALA A 270 -16.42 -12.63 2.03
C ALA A 270 -15.92 -13.50 0.86
N TYR A 271 -14.99 -12.98 0.07
CA TYR A 271 -14.37 -13.75 -1.03
C TYR A 271 -13.69 -15.03 -0.56
N LEU A 272 -12.98 -14.93 0.57
CA LEU A 272 -12.28 -16.03 1.23
C LEU A 272 -13.27 -17.06 1.80
N GLN A 273 -14.28 -16.60 2.54
CA GLN A 273 -15.29 -17.46 3.17
C GLN A 273 -16.16 -18.19 2.13
N GLN A 274 -16.52 -17.54 1.02
CA GLN A 274 -17.22 -18.18 -0.10
C GLN A 274 -16.43 -19.34 -0.74
N ARG A 275 -15.10 -19.40 -0.50
CA ARG A 275 -14.20 -20.46 -0.96
C ARG A 275 -13.79 -21.40 0.18
N ASN A 276 -14.49 -21.36 1.30
CA ASN A 276 -14.24 -22.19 2.49
C ASN A 276 -12.92 -21.89 3.21
N ALA A 277 -12.40 -20.66 3.11
CA ALA A 277 -11.35 -20.22 4.03
C ALA A 277 -11.95 -20.04 5.44
N GLU A 278 -11.20 -20.46 6.46
CA GLU A 278 -11.56 -20.21 7.85
C GLU A 278 -10.92 -18.91 8.33
N ILE A 279 -11.69 -18.05 9.01
CA ILE A 279 -11.17 -16.80 9.59
C ILE A 279 -11.46 -16.79 11.08
N PHE A 280 -10.42 -17.00 11.88
CA PHE A 280 -10.48 -17.04 13.32
C PHE A 280 -10.05 -15.69 13.91
N LEU A 281 -11.04 -14.92 14.38
CA LEU A 281 -10.81 -13.70 15.13
C LEU A 281 -10.50 -14.01 16.60
N ARG A 282 -9.85 -13.07 17.30
CA ARG A 282 -9.46 -13.21 18.70
C ARG A 282 -8.56 -14.43 18.98
N LYS A 283 -7.82 -14.89 17.96
CA LYS A 283 -6.87 -16.01 18.07
C LYS A 283 -5.46 -15.49 17.88
N LYS A 284 -4.89 -14.97 18.97
CA LYS A 284 -3.49 -14.51 19.00
C LYS A 284 -2.56 -15.73 18.99
N VAL A 285 -1.77 -15.87 17.92
CA VAL A 285 -0.64 -16.80 17.91
C VAL A 285 0.47 -16.22 18.78
N ARG A 286 0.87 -16.96 19.82
CA ARG A 286 1.90 -16.54 20.80
C ARG A 286 3.30 -17.01 20.37
N ARG A 287 3.38 -18.24 19.91
CA ARG A 287 4.63 -18.94 19.62
C ARG A 287 4.44 -19.85 18.40
N LEU A 288 5.46 -19.90 17.55
CA LEU A 288 5.62 -20.97 16.58
C LEU A 288 6.38 -22.12 17.23
N ILE A 289 5.89 -23.34 17.06
CA ILE A 289 6.57 -24.56 17.49
C ILE A 289 7.33 -25.07 16.28
N TYR A 290 8.61 -25.30 16.43
CA TYR A 290 9.49 -25.70 15.35
C TYR A 290 10.48 -26.76 15.81
N GLN A 291 11.02 -27.48 14.84
CA GLN A 291 12.10 -28.44 15.01
C GLN A 291 13.19 -28.18 13.96
N THR A 292 14.41 -28.67 14.21
CA THR A 292 15.49 -28.61 13.23
C THR A 292 15.60 -29.97 12.54
N VAL A 293 15.47 -29.98 11.22
CA VAL A 293 15.66 -31.17 10.38
C VAL A 293 16.69 -30.83 9.32
N GLN A 294 17.81 -31.57 9.26
CA GLN A 294 18.90 -31.34 8.30
C GLN A 294 19.37 -29.86 8.28
N ASP A 295 19.65 -29.29 9.45
CA ASP A 295 20.06 -27.89 9.67
C ASP A 295 19.06 -26.83 9.18
N LYS A 296 17.81 -27.21 8.92
CA LYS A 296 16.72 -26.30 8.55
C LYS A 296 15.64 -26.27 9.63
N LEU A 297 15.20 -25.05 9.97
CA LEU A 297 14.06 -24.84 10.85
C LEU A 297 12.76 -25.18 10.12
N GLN A 298 12.00 -26.12 10.67
CA GLN A 298 10.68 -26.52 10.19
C GLN A 298 9.63 -26.20 11.26
N VAL A 299 8.63 -25.40 10.91
CA VAL A 299 7.48 -25.13 11.79
C VAL A 299 6.57 -26.36 11.81
N ILE A 300 6.31 -26.90 12.99
CA ILE A 300 5.47 -28.09 13.22
C ILE A 300 4.15 -27.75 13.92
N GLY A 301 3.97 -26.50 14.35
CA GLY A 301 2.72 -26.06 14.93
C GLY A 301 2.78 -24.62 15.42
N MET A 302 1.69 -24.19 16.05
CA MET A 302 1.56 -22.87 16.64
C MET A 302 0.73 -22.94 17.93
N GLU A 303 1.10 -22.12 18.89
CA GLU A 303 0.38 -21.99 20.15
C GLU A 303 -0.54 -20.77 20.11
N ILE A 304 -1.83 -20.98 20.33
CA ILE A 304 -2.85 -19.96 20.38
C ILE A 304 -3.10 -19.56 21.83
N ALA A 305 -3.11 -18.26 22.13
CA ALA A 305 -3.39 -17.74 23.47
C ALA A 305 -4.78 -18.17 23.96
N LYS A 306 -4.89 -18.52 25.26
CA LYS A 306 -6.16 -18.92 25.89
C LYS A 306 -7.21 -17.80 25.86
N GLU A 307 -6.76 -16.55 25.93
CA GLU A 307 -7.60 -15.36 25.88
C GLU A 307 -7.09 -14.38 24.82
N ALA A 308 -8.01 -13.62 24.23
CA ALA A 308 -7.70 -12.65 23.16
C ALA A 308 -6.69 -11.57 23.56
N ARG A 309 -6.62 -11.22 24.87
CA ARG A 309 -5.69 -10.22 25.42
C ARG A 309 -4.67 -10.81 26.39
N GLY A 310 -4.74 -12.10 26.70
CA GLY A 310 -3.87 -12.75 27.66
C GLY A 310 -2.55 -13.23 27.04
N ASN A 311 -1.53 -13.36 27.89
CA ASN A 311 -0.27 -14.02 27.54
C ASN A 311 -0.19 -15.46 28.08
N ALA A 312 -1.27 -15.96 28.70
CA ALA A 312 -1.35 -17.32 29.21
C ALA A 312 -1.25 -18.34 28.06
N PRO A 313 -0.47 -19.43 28.25
CA PRO A 313 -0.38 -20.52 27.28
C PRO A 313 -1.77 -21.11 27.00
N GLY A 314 -2.00 -21.49 25.75
CA GLY A 314 -3.29 -22.00 25.31
C GLY A 314 -3.15 -23.18 24.35
N LYS A 315 -4.16 -23.40 23.50
CA LYS A 315 -4.25 -24.59 22.64
C LYS A 315 -3.12 -24.59 21.60
N ILE A 316 -2.47 -25.73 21.42
CA ILE A 316 -1.52 -25.99 20.33
C ILE A 316 -2.30 -26.48 19.11
N ILE A 317 -1.94 -25.96 17.94
CA ILE A 317 -2.41 -26.43 16.63
C ILE A 317 -1.20 -26.98 15.89
N HIS A 318 -1.22 -28.28 15.56
CA HIS A 318 -0.14 -28.93 14.83
C HIS A 318 -0.29 -28.76 13.31
N ALA A 319 0.84 -28.70 12.61
CA ALA A 319 0.89 -28.45 11.15
C ALA A 319 0.48 -29.68 10.31
N ASP A 320 0.50 -30.88 10.89
CA ASP A 320 0.04 -32.13 10.29
C ASP A 320 -1.48 -32.34 10.41
N GLY A 321 -2.20 -31.39 11.04
CA GLY A 321 -3.63 -31.47 11.26
C GLY A 321 -4.04 -32.41 12.40
N VAL A 322 -3.08 -33.01 13.13
CA VAL A 322 -3.35 -33.84 14.30
C VAL A 322 -3.53 -32.91 15.51
N ASN A 323 -4.77 -32.55 15.78
CA ASN A 323 -5.17 -31.72 16.92
C ASN A 323 -5.69 -32.53 18.10
#